data_AF-A0A7W0W626-F1
#
_entry.id   AF-A0A7W0W626-F1
#
_cell.length_a   1.000
_cell.length_b   1.000
_cell.length_c   1.000
_cell.angle_alpha   90.00
_cell.angle_beta   90.00
_cell.angle_gamma   90.00
#
_symmetry.space_group_name_H-M   'P 1'
#
loop_
_entity.id
_entity.type
_entity.pdbx_description
1 polymer ?
#
loop_
_entity_poly.entity_id
_entity_poly.type
_entity_poly.pdbx_seq_one_letter_code
_entity_poly.pdbx_strand_id
1 'polypeptide(L)' 'MKELIAQLIEKANLTEEQAGQAAAVVKNFLADRLPEAIRGPVESALTGEGIMGVADKAKGMLGGLFGGKDA' A
#
# COMPACT_ATOMS: atom_id res chain seq x y z
N MET A 1 -4.90 -2.16 -4.96
CA MET A 1 -5.11 -1.71 -6.36
C MET A 1 -6.52 -2.03 -6.81
N LYS A 2 -7.02 -3.24 -6.50
CA LYS A 2 -8.40 -3.66 -6.74
C LYS A 2 -9.44 -2.70 -6.17
N GLU A 3 -9.24 -2.23 -4.93
CA GLU A 3 -10.16 -1.28 -4.29
C GLU A 3 -10.22 0.08 -4.99
N LEU A 4 -9.07 0.65 -5.37
CA LEU A 4 -9.03 1.91 -6.12
C LEU A 4 -9.73 1.77 -7.48
N ILE A 5 -9.48 0.67 -8.19
CA ILE A 5 -10.15 0.37 -9.48
C ILE A 5 -11.66 0.25 -9.28
N ALA A 6 -12.13 -0.46 -8.25
CA ALA A 6 -13.54 -0.59 -7.93
C ALA A 6 -14.19 0.78 -7.66
N GLN A 7 -13.54 1.64 -6.88
CA GLN A 7 -14.03 2.99 -6.61
C GLN A 7 -14.08 3.85 -7.88
N LEU A 8 -13.12 3.71 -8.78
CA LEU A 8 -13.10 4.43 -10.06
C LEU A 8 -14.24 3.98 -10.99
N ILE A 9 -14.53 2.68 -11.04
CA ILE A 9 -15.68 2.15 -11.78
C ILE A 9 -16.98 2.69 -11.16
N GLU A 10 -17.16 2.55 -9.85
CA GLU A 10 -18.41 2.90 -9.16
C GLU A 10 -18.68 4.41 -9.16
N LYS A 11 -17.67 5.23 -8.87
CA LYS A 11 -17.84 6.66 -8.59
C LYS A 11 -17.53 7.55 -9.79
N ALA A 12 -16.66 7.10 -10.69
CA ALA A 12 -16.30 7.85 -11.90
C ALA A 12 -16.89 7.23 -13.18
N ASN A 13 -17.66 6.14 -13.05
CA ASN A 13 -18.33 5.45 -14.15
C ASN A 13 -17.37 5.07 -15.29
N LEU A 14 -16.17 4.64 -14.91
CA LEU A 14 -15.14 4.16 -15.84
C LEU A 14 -15.36 2.69 -16.15
N THR A 15 -14.96 2.27 -17.36
CA THR A 15 -14.82 0.84 -17.65
C THR A 15 -13.68 0.24 -16.82
N GLU A 16 -13.67 -1.08 -16.63
CA GLU A 16 -12.59 -1.75 -15.90
C GLU A 16 -11.21 -1.48 -16.51
N GLU A 17 -11.12 -1.44 -17.85
CA GLU A 17 -9.90 -1.11 -18.56
C GLU A 17 -9.44 0.33 -18.28
N GLN A 18 -10.35 1.30 -18.38
CA GLN A 18 -10.05 2.72 -18.11
C GLN A 18 -9.66 2.94 -16.64
N ALA A 19 -10.35 2.28 -15.71
CA ALA A 19 -10.07 2.35 -14.28
C ALA A 19 -8.70 1.73 -13.96
N GLY A 20 -8.34 0.62 -14.60
CA GLY A 20 -7.01 0.01 -14.48
C GLY A 20 -5.89 0.93 -14.97
N GLN A 21 -6.08 1.56 -16.13
CA GLN A 21 -5.13 2.54 -16.68
C GLN A 21 -5.00 3.77 -15.77
N ALA A 22 -6.11 4.35 -15.31
CA ALA A 22 -6.11 5.50 -14.40
C ALA A 22 -5.40 5.18 -13.07
N ALA A 23 -5.67 4.01 -12.48
CA ALA A 23 -4.99 3.56 -11.27
C ALA A 23 -3.48 3.42 -11.47
N ALA A 24 -3.02 2.92 -12.63
CA ALA A 24 -1.61 2.81 -12.95
C ALA A 24 -0.93 4.18 -13.09
N VAL A 25 -1.58 5.15 -13.75
CA VAL A 25 -1.08 6.53 -13.85
C VAL A 25 -0.89 7.16 -12.48
N VAL A 26 -1.89 7.04 -11.60
CA VAL A 26 -1.82 7.57 -10.22
C VAL A 26 -0.71 6.89 -9.43
N LYS A 27 -0.57 5.56 -9.53
CA LYS A 27 0.51 4.82 -8.87
C LYS A 27 1.88 5.36 -9.31
N ASN A 28 2.11 5.50 -10.61
CA ASN A 28 3.39 5.98 -11.14
C ASN A 28 3.68 7.42 -10.71
N PHE A 29 2.68 8.31 -10.79
CA PHE A 29 2.81 9.68 -10.33
C PHE A 29 3.23 9.76 -8.86
N LEU A 30 2.64 8.94 -8.00
CA LEU A 30 3.00 8.87 -6.59
C LEU A 30 4.41 8.28 -6.41
N ALA A 31 4.76 7.20 -7.09
CA ALA A 31 6.08 6.58 -7.00
C ALA A 31 7.22 7.56 -7.34
N ASP A 32 7.01 8.42 -8.35
CA ASP A 32 7.96 9.43 -8.80
C ASP A 32 8.11 10.60 -7.82
N ARG A 33 7.08 10.87 -7.01
CA ARG A 33 7.05 12.00 -6.06
C ARG A 33 7.40 11.61 -4.63
N LEU A 34 7.28 10.34 -4.28
CA LEU A 34 7.53 9.86 -2.93
C LEU A 34 9.03 9.63 -2.72
N PRO A 35 9.61 10.19 -1.63
CA PRO A 35 10.92 9.80 -1.16
C PRO A 35 11.02 8.28 -0.92
N GLU A 36 12.19 7.71 -1.21
CA GLU A 36 12.51 6.28 -1.03
C GLU A 36 12.02 5.73 0.33
N ALA A 37 12.19 6.52 1.41
CA ALA A 37 11.82 6.15 2.77
C ALA A 37 10.33 5.84 2.99
N ILE A 38 9.44 6.39 2.16
CA ILE A 38 7.98 6.22 2.31
C ILE A 38 7.33 5.49 1.13
N ARG A 39 8.10 5.16 0.08
CA ARG A 39 7.58 4.47 -1.11
C ARG A 39 6.97 3.12 -0.77
N GLY A 40 7.69 2.28 -0.03
CA GLY A 40 7.23 0.93 0.34
C GLY A 40 5.90 0.91 1.13
N PRO A 41 5.75 1.69 2.21
CA PRO A 41 4.47 1.81 2.92
C PRO A 41 3.31 2.30 2.05
N VAL A 42 3.53 3.29 1.20
CA VAL A 42 2.47 3.84 0.32
C VAL A 42 2.08 2.85 -0.77
N GLU A 43 3.03 2.18 -1.42
CA GLU A 43 2.75 1.11 -2.38
C GLU A 43 1.96 -0.03 -1.72
N SER A 44 2.30 -0.38 -0.48
CA SER A 44 1.59 -1.42 0.29
C SER A 44 0.14 -1.00 0.63
N ALA A 45 -0.08 0.26 0.98
CA ALA A 45 -1.43 0.80 1.19
C ALA A 45 -2.24 0.83 -0.12
N LEU A 46 -1.64 1.28 -1.22
CA LEU A 46 -2.29 1.37 -2.53
C LEU A 46 -2.62 -0.01 -3.11
N THR A 47 -1.74 -1.00 -2.93
CA THR A 47 -1.96 -2.38 -3.41
C THR A 47 -2.98 -3.12 -2.56
N GLY A 48 -3.16 -2.73 -1.29
CA GLY A 48 -4.00 -3.42 -0.31
C GLY A 48 -3.29 -4.59 0.36
N GLU A 49 -2.01 -4.81 0.03
CA GLU A 49 -1.17 -5.87 0.62
C GLU A 49 -0.59 -5.45 1.98
N GLY A 50 -0.72 -4.17 2.35
CA GLY A 50 0.07 -3.55 3.42
C GLY A 50 -0.46 -3.61 4.85
N ILE A 51 -1.75 -3.81 5.10
CA ILE A 51 -2.24 -3.69 6.49
C ILE A 51 -1.82 -4.89 7.35
N MET A 52 -1.77 -6.09 6.77
CA MET A 52 -1.38 -7.29 7.53
C MET A 52 0.15 -7.38 7.73
N GLY A 53 0.94 -7.14 6.69
CA GLY A 53 2.40 -7.30 6.74
C GLY A 53 3.15 -6.20 7.52
N VAL A 54 2.67 -4.95 7.51
CA VAL A 54 3.29 -3.87 8.29
C VAL A 54 2.95 -4.00 9.78
N ALA A 55 1.73 -4.41 10.12
CA ALA A 55 1.33 -4.69 11.49
C ALA A 55 2.11 -5.86 12.09
N ASP A 56 2.29 -6.96 11.34
CA ASP A 56 3.08 -8.10 11.81
C ASP A 56 4.57 -7.78 11.93
N LYS A 57 5.13 -6.97 11.01
CA LYS A 57 6.53 -6.52 11.09
C LYS A 57 6.75 -5.56 12.27
N ALA A 58 5.81 -4.66 12.53
CA ALA A 58 5.84 -3.79 13.72
C ALA A 58 5.68 -4.58 15.02
N LYS A 59 4.79 -5.58 15.05
CA LYS A 59 4.60 -6.48 16.20
C LYS A 59 5.83 -7.33 16.48
N GLY A 60 6.51 -7.82 15.44
CA GLY A 60 7.78 -8.54 15.58
C GLY A 60 8.92 -7.65 16.10
N MET A 61 8.97 -6.39 15.69
CA MET A 61 9.99 -5.44 16.15
C MET A 61 9.76 -5.00 17.61
N LEU A 62 8.50 -4.79 18.02
CA LEU A 62 8.13 -4.54 19.41
C LEU A 62 8.35 -5.80 20.27
N GLY A 63 7.98 -6.98 19.79
CA GLY A 63 8.25 -8.25 20.47
C GLY A 63 9.74 -8.53 20.67
N GLY A 64 10.60 -8.11 19.74
CA GLY A 64 12.06 -8.21 19.87
C GLY A 64 12.68 -7.17 20.81
N LEU A 65 12.09 -5.98 20.95
CA LEU A 65 12.53 -4.93 21.87
C LEU A 65 12.05 -5.14 23.31
N PHE A 66 10.86 -5.70 23.50
CA PHE A 66 10.32 -6.06 24.83
C PHE A 66 10.67 -7.50 25.24
N GLY A 67 11.16 -8.32 24.31
CA GLY A 67 11.61 -9.70 24.54
C GLY A 67 13.12 -9.88 24.47
N GLY A 68 13.88 -8.79 24.57
CA GLY A 68 15.34 -8.79 24.58
C GLY A 68 15.91 -9.56 25.77
N LYS A 69 16.09 -10.86 25.56
CA LYS A 69 17.26 -11.66 25.94
C LYS A 69 17.82 -11.43 27.35
N ASP A 70 17.35 -12.27 28.27
CA ASP A 70 18.08 -12.98 29.32
C ASP A 70 17.20 -14.21 29.68
N ALA A 71 17.71 -15.41 29.93
CA ALA A 71 18.75 -15.76 30.92
C ALA A 71 18.29 -15.43 32.36
#